data_AF-A0A5U3TN56-F1
#
_entry.id   AF-A0A5U3TN56-F1
#
_cell.length_a   1.000
_cell.length_b   1.000
_cell.length_c   1.000
_cell.angle_alpha   90.00
_cell.angle_beta   90.00
_cell.angle_gamma   90.00
#
_symmetry.space_group_name_H-M   'P 1'
#
loop_
_entity.id
_entity.type
_entity.pdbx_description
1 polymer ?
#
loop_
_entity_poly.entity_id
_entity_poly.type
_entity_poly.pdbx_seq_one_letter_code
_entity_poly.pdbx_strand_id
1 'polypeptide(L)'
;TVIEANALMATALASQIKLTGDLIRTYDERIESLFDTLPDAELFKSLPGMGPCMGPRMLAALGDNRDRFNNAEEIQNYAGIAPVTERSGQKSWVHWRWQCAKFVRQTFVEWTAKTVNSSYWARLYYQSQREKGKSHQSAIRALAFKWIRIIYRCWKTRTRYDEAKYLLALEARKSPLLKP
;
A
#
# COMPACT_ATOMS: atom_id res chain seq x y z
N THR A 1 -22.04 -39.98 16.48
CA THR A 1 -21.15 -39.55 17.59
C THR A 1 -20.61 -38.15 17.30
N VAL A 2 -20.02 -37.46 18.29
CA VAL A 2 -19.38 -36.13 18.06
C VAL A 2 -18.30 -36.20 16.96
N ILE A 3 -17.62 -37.35 16.84
CA ILE A 3 -16.60 -37.59 15.81
C ILE A 3 -17.20 -37.55 14.38
N GLU A 4 -18.33 -38.23 14.16
CA GLU A 4 -18.99 -38.24 12.84
C GLU A 4 -19.51 -36.86 12.43
N ALA A 5 -20.07 -36.10 13.39
CA ALA A 5 -20.55 -34.74 13.13
C ALA A 5 -19.39 -33.80 12.75
N ASN A 6 -18.26 -33.87 13.46
CA ASN A 6 -17.07 -33.08 13.13
C ASN A 6 -16.44 -33.50 11.79
N ALA A 7 -16.45 -34.80 11.47
CA ALA A 7 -15.98 -35.29 10.18
C ALA A 7 -16.83 -34.74 9.02
N LEU A 8 -18.15 -34.73 9.16
CA LEU A 8 -19.06 -34.14 8.17
C LEU A 8 -18.86 -32.62 8.03
N MET A 9 -18.66 -31.91 9.14
CA MET A 9 -18.39 -30.47 9.12
C MET A 9 -17.07 -30.16 8.38
N ALA A 10 -16.02 -30.95 8.64
CA ALA A 10 -14.73 -30.77 7.98
C ALA A 10 -14.82 -30.97 6.46
N THR A 11 -15.53 -32.00 5.99
CA THR A 11 -15.71 -32.26 4.55
C THR A 11 -16.57 -31.21 3.87
N ALA A 12 -17.60 -30.69 4.56
CA ALA A 12 -18.42 -29.58 4.07
C ALA A 12 -17.58 -28.30 3.91
N LEU A 13 -16.79 -27.93 4.92
CA LEU A 13 -15.90 -26.77 4.86
C LEU A 13 -14.83 -26.91 3.77
N ALA A 14 -14.23 -28.09 3.63
CA ALA A 14 -13.26 -28.36 2.56
C ALA A 14 -13.87 -28.15 1.17
N SER A 15 -15.12 -28.60 0.98
CA SER A 15 -15.86 -28.40 -0.28
C SER A 15 -16.13 -26.92 -0.55
N GLN A 16 -16.50 -26.15 0.47
CA GLN A 16 -16.72 -24.71 0.36
C GLN A 16 -15.42 -23.94 0.05
N ILE A 17 -14.29 -24.31 0.67
CA ILE A 17 -12.98 -23.69 0.40
C ILE A 17 -12.59 -23.90 -1.06
N LYS A 18 -12.78 -25.12 -1.59
CA LYS A 18 -12.46 -25.43 -2.99
C LYS A 18 -13.28 -24.58 -3.95
N LEU A 19 -14.61 -24.56 -3.78
CA LEU A 19 -15.50 -23.75 -4.62
C LEU A 19 -15.16 -22.27 -4.54
N THR A 20 -14.91 -21.76 -3.33
CA THR A 20 -14.53 -20.36 -3.13
C THR A 20 -13.22 -20.01 -3.84
N GLY A 21 -12.23 -20.92 -3.81
CA GLY A 21 -10.97 -20.76 -4.54
C GLY A 21 -11.17 -20.66 -6.06
N ASP A 22 -12.05 -21.48 -6.63
CA ASP A 22 -12.39 -21.45 -8.06
C ASP A 22 -13.10 -20.14 -8.45
N LEU A 23 -14.00 -19.65 -7.58
CA LEU A 23 -14.66 -18.36 -7.77
C LEU A 23 -13.68 -17.20 -7.68
N ILE A 24 -12.76 -17.19 -6.70
CA ILE A 24 -11.73 -16.15 -6.55
C ILE A 24 -10.92 -16.04 -7.84
N ARG A 25 -10.46 -17.17 -8.39
CA ARG A 25 -9.70 -17.20 -9.66
C ARG A 25 -10.49 -16.61 -10.83
N THR A 26 -11.78 -16.94 -10.91
CA THR A 26 -12.69 -16.36 -11.93
C THR A 26 -12.79 -14.83 -11.80
N TYR A 27 -12.91 -14.33 -10.56
CA TYR A 27 -12.93 -12.89 -10.31
C TYR A 27 -11.59 -12.22 -10.60
N ASP A 28 -10.47 -12.84 -10.23
CA ASP A 28 -9.12 -12.32 -10.48
C ASP A 28 -8.88 -12.11 -11.98
N GLU A 29 -9.21 -13.12 -12.81
CA GLU A 29 -9.12 -13.02 -14.27
C GLU A 29 -9.99 -11.88 -14.84
N ARG A 30 -11.22 -11.75 -14.32
CA ARG A 30 -12.13 -10.69 -14.76
C ARG A 30 -11.67 -9.31 -14.33
N ILE A 31 -11.14 -9.17 -13.11
CA ILE A 31 -10.61 -7.92 -12.58
C ILE A 31 -9.39 -7.49 -13.38
N GLU A 32 -8.46 -8.40 -13.69
CA GLU A 32 -7.28 -8.11 -14.49
C GLU A 32 -7.66 -7.62 -15.89
N SER A 33 -8.55 -8.36 -16.57
CA SER A 33 -9.06 -7.98 -17.89
C SER A 33 -9.74 -6.60 -17.89
N LEU A 34 -10.57 -6.31 -16.89
CA LEU A 34 -11.24 -5.01 -16.77
C LEU A 34 -10.26 -3.90 -16.43
N PHE A 35 -9.34 -4.14 -15.50
CA PHE A 35 -8.37 -3.17 -15.05
C PHE A 35 -7.55 -2.64 -16.22
N ASP A 36 -7.14 -3.51 -17.14
CA ASP A 36 -6.35 -3.15 -18.32
C ASP A 36 -7.06 -2.22 -19.30
N THR A 37 -8.40 -2.16 -19.25
CA THR A 37 -9.19 -1.22 -20.05
C THR A 37 -9.27 0.18 -19.43
N LEU A 38 -8.88 0.34 -18.16
CA LEU A 38 -9.07 1.59 -17.41
C LEU A 38 -7.93 2.59 -17.73
N PRO A 39 -8.23 3.90 -17.80
CA PRO A 39 -7.23 4.91 -18.19
C PRO A 39 -5.97 4.97 -17.31
N ASP A 40 -6.10 4.62 -16.03
CA ASP A 40 -4.98 4.67 -15.07
C ASP A 40 -4.26 3.32 -14.89
N ALA A 41 -4.62 2.28 -15.63
CA ALA A 41 -4.02 0.95 -15.48
C ALA A 41 -2.49 1.01 -15.55
N GLU A 42 -1.99 1.64 -16.62
CA GLU A 42 -0.57 1.83 -16.90
C GLU A 42 0.14 2.69 -15.86
N LEU A 43 -0.55 3.66 -15.27
CA LEU A 43 -0.01 4.47 -14.18
C LEU A 43 0.25 3.60 -12.96
N PHE A 44 -0.71 2.77 -12.57
CA PHE A 44 -0.55 1.90 -11.41
C PHE A 44 0.45 0.76 -11.70
N LYS A 45 0.43 0.17 -12.89
CA LYS A 45 1.39 -0.87 -13.32
C LYS A 45 2.84 -0.36 -13.33
N SER A 46 3.07 0.93 -13.57
CA SER A 46 4.42 1.52 -13.54
C SER A 46 5.07 1.56 -12.15
N LEU A 47 4.29 1.37 -11.08
CA LEU A 47 4.80 1.39 -9.72
C LEU A 47 5.51 0.07 -9.37
N PRO A 48 6.62 0.12 -8.63
CA PRO A 48 7.38 -1.07 -8.28
C PRO A 48 6.55 -2.01 -7.41
N GLY A 49 6.65 -3.31 -7.66
CA GLY A 49 5.94 -4.34 -6.89
C GLY A 49 4.42 -4.34 -7.08
N MET A 50 3.91 -3.59 -8.08
CA MET A 50 2.50 -3.61 -8.45
C MET A 50 2.22 -4.82 -9.35
N GLY A 51 1.79 -5.92 -8.72
CA GLY A 51 1.34 -7.13 -9.44
C GLY A 51 -0.12 -7.04 -9.90
N PRO A 52 -0.64 -8.09 -10.57
CA PRO A 52 -1.97 -8.11 -11.19
C PRO A 52 -3.11 -7.86 -10.20
N CYS A 53 -2.98 -8.32 -8.95
CA CYS A 53 -3.95 -8.04 -7.89
C CYS A 53 -3.79 -6.63 -7.27
N MET A 54 -2.55 -6.12 -7.14
CA MET A 54 -2.29 -4.91 -6.36
C MET A 54 -2.65 -3.63 -7.14
N GLY A 55 -2.47 -3.62 -8.47
CA GLY A 55 -2.82 -2.49 -9.33
C GLY A 55 -4.31 -2.11 -9.25
N PRO A 56 -5.23 -3.04 -9.56
CA PRO A 56 -6.67 -2.83 -9.43
C PRO A 56 -7.07 -2.45 -8.01
N ARG A 57 -6.46 -3.10 -7.00
CA ARG A 57 -6.72 -2.80 -5.59
C ARG A 57 -6.33 -1.36 -5.23
N MET A 58 -5.18 -0.88 -5.71
CA MET A 58 -4.74 0.50 -5.49
C MET A 58 -5.66 1.50 -6.19
N LEU A 59 -6.08 1.21 -7.41
CA LEU A 59 -7.08 2.01 -8.13
C LEU A 59 -8.38 2.09 -7.33
N ALA A 60 -8.90 0.97 -6.83
CA ALA A 60 -10.09 0.95 -5.99
C ALA A 60 -9.91 1.72 -4.67
N ALA A 61 -8.71 1.69 -4.08
CA ALA A 61 -8.41 2.40 -2.83
C ALA A 61 -8.41 3.92 -3.02
N LEU A 62 -7.77 4.43 -4.08
CA LEU A 62 -7.70 5.87 -4.38
C LEU A 62 -8.95 6.40 -5.06
N GLY A 63 -9.54 5.61 -5.95
CA GLY A 63 -10.60 6.01 -6.86
C GLY A 63 -10.08 6.65 -8.15
N ASP A 64 -10.99 6.83 -9.08
CA ASP A 64 -10.81 7.51 -10.36
C ASP A 64 -11.01 9.03 -10.23
N ASN A 65 -11.95 9.46 -9.37
CA ASN A 65 -12.21 10.87 -9.06
C ASN A 65 -10.98 11.55 -8.42
N ARG A 66 -10.30 12.39 -9.21
CA ARG A 66 -9.11 13.10 -8.78
C ARG A 66 -9.39 14.14 -7.71
N ASP A 67 -10.60 14.70 -7.65
CA ASP A 67 -10.96 15.77 -6.71
C ASP A 67 -11.31 15.26 -5.32
N ARG A 68 -11.33 13.93 -5.15
CA ARG A 68 -11.52 13.28 -3.85
C ARG A 68 -10.49 13.73 -2.79
N PHE A 69 -9.27 14.05 -3.22
CA PHE A 69 -8.18 14.48 -2.34
C PHE A 69 -7.50 15.74 -2.90
N ASN A 70 -7.34 16.77 -2.07
CA ASN A 70 -6.68 18.03 -2.41
C ASN A 70 -5.16 17.97 -2.27
N ASN A 71 -4.66 17.07 -1.42
CA ASN A 71 -3.24 16.87 -1.18
C ASN A 71 -2.95 15.43 -0.71
N ALA A 72 -1.66 15.06 -0.69
CA ALA A 72 -1.23 13.74 -0.26
C ALA A 72 -1.47 13.48 1.24
N GLU A 73 -1.49 14.53 2.07
CA GLU A 73 -1.69 14.41 3.51
C GLU A 73 -3.09 13.94 3.85
N GLU A 74 -4.10 14.36 3.09
CA GLU A 74 -5.47 13.84 3.20
C GLU A 74 -5.51 12.31 3.00
N ILE A 75 -4.77 11.79 2.01
CA ILE A 75 -4.66 10.34 1.79
C ILE A 75 -3.94 9.66 2.96
N GLN A 76 -2.85 10.24 3.46
CA GLN A 76 -2.10 9.70 4.59
C GLN A 76 -2.96 9.64 5.87
N ASN A 77 -3.80 10.65 6.09
CA ASN A 77 -4.75 10.70 7.20
C ASN A 77 -5.90 9.71 7.01
N TYR A 78 -6.48 9.65 5.83
CA TYR A 78 -7.59 8.76 5.50
C TYR A 78 -7.20 7.27 5.59
N ALA A 79 -6.02 6.92 5.07
CA ALA A 79 -5.41 5.59 5.23
C ALA A 79 -4.89 5.36 6.65
N GLY A 80 -4.85 6.40 7.48
CA GLY A 80 -4.28 6.39 8.83
C GLY A 80 -2.84 5.88 8.87
N ILE A 81 -2.04 6.26 7.87
CA ILE A 81 -0.58 6.10 7.80
C ILE A 81 0.11 7.27 8.50
N ALA A 82 -0.47 8.47 8.41
CA ALA A 82 -0.03 9.61 9.20
C ALA A 82 -0.29 9.32 10.70
N PRO A 83 0.72 9.52 11.57
CA PRO A 83 0.53 9.38 13.01
C PRO A 83 -0.31 10.52 13.57
N VAL A 84 -0.95 10.28 14.71
CA VAL A 84 -1.66 11.30 15.48
C VAL A 84 -0.75 11.75 16.61
N THR A 85 -0.63 13.06 16.78
CA THR A 85 0.06 13.66 17.93
C THR A 85 -0.99 14.26 18.85
N GLU A 86 -1.05 13.77 20.08
CA GLU A 86 -1.94 14.30 21.11
C GLU A 86 -1.11 15.02 22.17
N ARG A 87 -1.56 16.23 22.53
CA ARG A 87 -0.88 17.10 23.50
C ARG A 87 -1.89 17.62 24.52
N SER A 88 -1.56 17.48 25.80
CA SER A 88 -2.36 18.01 26.91
C SER A 88 -1.43 18.48 28.03
N GLY A 89 -1.48 19.78 28.36
CA GLY A 89 -0.58 20.41 29.31
C GLY A 89 0.89 20.15 28.94
N GLN A 90 1.64 19.52 29.85
CA GLN A 90 3.04 19.14 29.64
C GLN A 90 3.25 17.75 29.02
N LYS A 91 2.17 17.03 28.67
CA LYS A 91 2.25 15.70 28.05
C LYS A 91 2.07 15.80 26.54
N SER A 92 2.94 15.12 25.80
CA SER A 92 2.84 14.94 24.35
C SER A 92 3.14 13.49 24.02
N TRP A 93 2.27 12.85 23.24
CA TRP A 93 2.49 11.49 22.78
C TRP A 93 2.09 11.35 21.31
N VAL A 94 2.74 10.41 20.61
CA VAL A 94 2.52 10.16 19.19
C VAL A 94 2.11 8.71 19.02
N HIS A 95 1.00 8.49 18.31
CA HIS A 95 0.45 7.16 18.13
C HIS A 95 -0.12 6.93 16.74
N TRP A 96 -0.50 5.68 16.53
CA TRP A 96 -1.16 5.25 15.32
C TRP A 96 -2.61 5.72 15.28
N ARG A 97 -3.09 6.17 14.12
CA ARG A 97 -4.50 6.55 13.96
C ARG A 97 -5.37 5.29 14.01
N TRP A 98 -6.17 5.08 15.05
CA TRP A 98 -6.99 3.85 15.11
C TRP A 98 -8.14 3.86 14.09
N GLN A 99 -8.82 4.99 13.95
CA GLN A 99 -9.93 5.14 13.00
C GLN A 99 -9.47 5.63 11.63
N CYS A 100 -9.65 4.76 10.63
CA CYS A 100 -9.24 4.98 9.25
C CYS A 100 -10.03 4.06 8.31
N ALA A 101 -9.88 4.28 7.00
CA ALA A 101 -10.26 3.28 6.01
C ALA A 101 -9.28 2.08 6.03
N LYS A 102 -9.66 1.00 6.74
CA LYS A 102 -8.81 -0.20 6.94
C LYS A 102 -8.37 -0.83 5.61
N PHE A 103 -9.25 -0.89 4.62
CA PHE A 103 -8.92 -1.41 3.29
C PHE A 103 -7.81 -0.58 2.61
N VAL A 104 -7.92 0.75 2.65
CA VAL A 104 -6.94 1.66 2.05
C VAL A 104 -5.61 1.59 2.79
N ARG A 105 -5.65 1.54 4.13
CA ARG A 105 -4.46 1.27 4.95
C ARG A 105 -3.74 0.01 4.53
N GLN A 106 -4.47 -1.11 4.50
CA GLN A 106 -3.91 -2.42 4.20
C GLN A 106 -3.28 -2.42 2.81
N THR A 107 -3.98 -1.82 1.83
CA THR A 107 -3.48 -1.66 0.46
C THR A 107 -2.13 -0.94 0.43
N PHE A 108 -1.99 0.20 1.11
CA PHE A 108 -0.71 0.91 1.16
C PHE A 108 0.39 0.16 1.90
N VAL A 109 0.08 -0.47 3.03
CA VAL A 109 1.07 -1.21 3.85
C VAL A 109 1.59 -2.43 3.09
N GLU A 110 0.69 -3.23 2.51
CA GLU A 110 1.06 -4.45 1.76
C GLU A 110 1.85 -4.11 0.50
N TRP A 111 1.38 -3.14 -0.30
CA TRP A 111 2.13 -2.71 -1.48
C TRP A 111 3.51 -2.17 -1.10
N THR A 112 3.58 -1.30 -0.08
CA THR A 112 4.86 -0.74 0.36
C THR A 112 5.85 -1.82 0.79
N ALA A 113 5.39 -2.87 1.48
CA ALA A 113 6.25 -3.98 1.86
C ALA A 113 6.88 -4.66 0.62
N LYS A 114 6.13 -4.80 -0.48
CA LYS A 114 6.66 -5.32 -1.74
C LYS A 114 7.74 -4.41 -2.34
N THR A 115 7.58 -3.09 -2.24
CA THR A 115 8.54 -2.12 -2.78
C THR A 115 9.94 -2.22 -2.19
N VAL A 116 10.10 -2.77 -0.98
CA VAL A 116 11.41 -2.98 -0.34
C VAL A 116 12.32 -3.86 -1.19
N ASN A 117 11.75 -4.81 -1.94
CA ASN A 117 12.52 -5.74 -2.77
C ASN A 117 12.57 -5.32 -4.25
N SER A 118 11.74 -4.37 -4.67
CA SER A 118 11.58 -4.00 -6.08
C SER A 118 11.91 -2.54 -6.39
N SER A 119 12.27 -1.73 -5.40
CA SER A 119 12.72 -0.34 -5.58
C SER A 119 13.98 -0.09 -4.76
N TYR A 120 14.97 0.52 -5.40
CA TYR A 120 16.28 0.80 -4.83
C TYR A 120 16.19 1.78 -3.65
N TRP A 121 15.55 2.94 -3.86
CA TRP A 121 15.45 3.94 -2.79
C TRP A 121 14.56 3.46 -1.64
N ALA A 122 13.52 2.67 -1.95
CA ALA A 122 12.61 2.14 -0.95
C ALA A 122 13.34 1.17 -0.02
N ARG A 123 14.20 0.31 -0.56
CA ARG A 123 15.08 -0.58 0.19
C ARG A 123 16.01 0.19 1.13
N LEU A 124 16.73 1.19 0.59
CA LEU A 124 17.64 2.02 1.39
C LEU A 124 16.90 2.73 2.52
N TYR A 125 15.72 3.29 2.22
CA TYR A 125 14.97 4.02 3.23
C TYR A 125 14.48 3.08 4.34
N TYR A 126 13.97 1.91 3.96
CA TYR A 126 13.56 0.87 4.91
C TYR A 126 14.73 0.44 5.80
N GLN A 127 15.89 0.13 5.23
CA GLN A 127 17.10 -0.25 5.98
C GLN A 127 17.53 0.85 6.96
N SER A 128 17.60 2.10 6.51
CA SER A 128 17.89 3.26 7.38
C SER A 128 16.90 3.40 8.55
N GLN A 129 15.61 3.06 8.35
CA GLN A 129 14.65 3.04 9.45
C GLN A 129 14.92 1.90 10.44
N ARG A 130 15.31 0.71 9.94
CA ARG A 130 15.64 -0.46 10.77
C ARG A 130 16.90 -0.22 11.61
N GLU A 131 17.93 0.38 11.01
CA GLU A 131 19.17 0.77 11.69
C GLU A 131 18.94 1.78 12.83
N LYS A 132 17.92 2.64 12.68
CA LYS A 132 17.45 3.55 13.75
C LYS A 132 16.65 2.86 14.85
N GLY A 133 16.63 1.52 14.88
CA GLY A 133 15.92 0.73 15.89
C GLY A 133 14.40 0.63 15.67
N LYS A 134 13.84 1.13 14.56
CA LYS A 134 12.38 1.02 14.32
C LYS A 134 12.01 -0.40 13.99
N SER A 135 10.90 -0.90 14.55
CA SER A 135 10.32 -2.21 14.17
C SER A 135 10.01 -2.29 12.66
N HIS A 136 9.93 -3.51 12.13
CA HIS A 136 9.60 -3.75 10.71
C HIS A 136 8.33 -3.00 10.30
N GLN A 137 7.25 -3.15 11.06
CA GLN A 137 5.97 -2.48 10.78
C GLN A 137 6.11 -0.95 10.81
N SER A 138 6.85 -0.40 11.76
CA SER A 138 7.10 1.05 11.81
C SER A 138 7.93 1.56 10.62
N ALA A 139 8.91 0.78 10.16
CA ALA A 139 9.71 1.11 8.98
C ALA A 139 8.89 1.08 7.69
N ILE A 140 8.06 0.04 7.49
CA ILE A 140 7.15 -0.05 6.35
C ILE A 140 6.17 1.12 6.32
N ARG A 141 5.63 1.52 7.47
CA ARG A 141 4.64 2.62 7.52
C ARG A 141 5.28 3.99 7.30
N ALA A 142 6.51 4.20 7.78
CA ALA A 142 7.28 5.38 7.43
C ALA A 142 7.58 5.44 5.92
N LEU A 143 7.85 4.27 5.30
CA LEU A 143 8.04 4.18 3.85
C LEU A 143 6.72 4.45 3.10
N ALA A 144 5.60 3.91 3.58
CA ALA A 144 4.27 4.14 2.99
C ALA A 144 3.90 5.62 3.03
N PHE A 145 4.23 6.31 4.13
CA PHE A 145 4.07 7.75 4.23
C PHE A 145 4.79 8.50 3.10
N LYS A 146 6.00 8.08 2.73
CA LYS A 146 6.71 8.66 1.56
C LYS A 146 6.06 8.30 0.24
N TRP A 147 5.72 7.03 0.04
CA TRP A 147 5.10 6.52 -1.18
C TRP A 147 3.77 7.19 -1.51
N ILE A 148 2.91 7.43 -0.52
CA ILE A 148 1.62 8.11 -0.75
C ILE A 148 1.80 9.46 -1.43
N ARG A 149 2.85 10.21 -1.08
CA ARG A 149 3.12 11.51 -1.72
C ARG A 149 3.55 11.35 -3.17
N ILE A 150 4.32 10.31 -3.49
CA ILE A 150 4.75 10.02 -4.85
C ILE A 150 3.54 9.59 -5.69
N ILE A 151 2.78 8.61 -5.20
CA ILE A 151 1.56 8.11 -5.83
C ILE A 151 0.58 9.26 -6.06
N TYR A 152 0.38 10.13 -5.08
CA TYR A 152 -0.55 11.25 -5.18
C TYR A 152 -0.17 12.18 -6.33
N ARG A 153 1.13 12.50 -6.47
CA ARG A 153 1.61 13.33 -7.58
C ARG A 153 1.39 12.63 -8.91
N CYS A 154 1.82 11.37 -9.06
CA CYS A 154 1.59 10.58 -10.27
C CYS A 154 0.11 10.54 -10.65
N TRP A 155 -0.76 10.22 -9.68
CA TRP A 155 -2.21 10.12 -9.81
C TRP A 155 -2.83 11.45 -10.26
N LYS A 156 -2.49 12.58 -9.62
CA LYS A 156 -2.99 13.90 -10.04
C LYS A 156 -2.52 14.32 -11.43
N THR A 157 -1.28 14.02 -11.81
CA THR A 157 -0.71 14.46 -13.10
C THR A 157 -0.87 13.44 -14.23
N ARG A 158 -1.47 12.27 -13.96
CA ARG A 158 -1.58 11.14 -14.91
C ARG A 158 -0.21 10.70 -15.46
N THR A 159 0.83 10.79 -14.64
CA THR A 159 2.19 10.43 -15.05
C THR A 159 2.59 9.10 -14.44
N ARG A 160 3.13 8.21 -15.26
CA ARG A 160 3.78 6.97 -14.81
C ARG A 160 4.91 7.29 -13.83
N TYR A 161 5.11 6.39 -12.87
CA TYR A 161 6.24 6.47 -11.96
C TYR A 161 7.53 6.13 -12.70
N ASP A 162 8.58 6.90 -12.42
CA ASP A 162 9.92 6.68 -12.93
C ASP A 162 10.89 6.81 -11.74
N GLU A 163 11.54 5.70 -11.42
CA GLU A 163 12.47 5.63 -10.29
C GLU A 163 13.73 6.45 -10.53
N ALA A 164 14.26 6.47 -11.76
CA ALA A 164 15.45 7.24 -12.10
C ALA A 164 15.18 8.75 -11.92
N LYS A 165 14.03 9.23 -12.41
CA LYS A 165 13.59 10.61 -12.18
C LYS A 165 13.48 10.96 -10.70
N TYR A 166 12.98 10.03 -9.89
CA TYR A 166 12.88 10.24 -8.44
C TYR A 166 14.25 10.27 -7.76
N LEU A 167 15.18 9.39 -8.15
CA LEU A 167 16.55 9.36 -7.63
C LEU A 167 17.32 10.63 -7.97
N LEU A 168 17.25 11.10 -9.22
CA LEU A 168 17.84 12.38 -9.63
C LEU A 168 17.30 13.56 -8.80
N ALA A 169 16.00 13.55 -8.52
CA ALA A 169 15.39 14.58 -7.67
C ALA A 169 15.87 14.50 -6.21
N LEU A 170 16.18 13.31 -5.68
CA LEU A 170 16.76 13.13 -4.35
C LEU A 170 18.21 13.62 -4.30
N GLU A 171 19.00 13.33 -5.34
CA GLU A 171 20.38 13.77 -5.48
C GLU A 171 20.48 15.30 -5.57
N ALA A 172 19.68 15.92 -6.44
CA ALA A 172 19.62 17.38 -6.59
C ALA A 172 19.26 18.09 -5.27
N ARG A 173 18.47 17.44 -4.41
CA ARG A 173 18.09 17.92 -3.08
C ARG A 173 19.07 17.54 -1.97
N LYS A 174 20.21 16.92 -2.32
CA LYS A 174 21.24 16.44 -1.39
C LYS A 174 20.66 15.56 -0.27
N SER A 175 19.71 14.69 -0.63
CA SER A 175 19.02 13.84 0.34
C SER A 175 20.02 12.99 1.12
N PRO A 176 19.90 12.91 2.46
CA PRO A 176 20.75 12.03 3.26
C PRO A 176 20.51 10.54 2.96
N LEU A 177 19.46 10.21 2.20
CA LEU A 177 19.16 8.83 1.81
C LEU A 177 20.16 8.26 0.80
N LEU A 178 20.77 9.09 -0.03
CA LEU A 178 21.74 8.68 -1.06
C LEU A 178 23.19 8.90 -0.62
N LYS A 179 23.41 9.37 0.61
CA LYS A 179 24.76 9.48 1.16
C LYS A 179 25.18 8.10 1.69
N PRO A 180 26.40 7.64 1.38
CA PRO A 180 26.93 6.38 1.91
C PRO A 180 27.07 6.44 3.44
#